data_AF-A0A0M8N0R3-F1
#
_entry.id   AF-A0A0M8N0R3-F1
#
_cell.length_a   1.000
_cell.length_b   1.000
_cell.length_c   1.000
_cell.angle_alpha   90.00
_cell.angle_beta   90.00
_cell.angle_gamma   90.00
#
_symmetry.space_group_name_H-M   'P 1'
#
loop_
_entity.id
_entity.type
_entity.pdbx_description
1 polymer ?
#
loop_
_entity_poly.entity_id
_entity_poly.type
_entity_poly.pdbx_seq_one_letter_code
_entity_poly.pdbx_strand_id
1 'polypeptide(L)'
;MATNAYKKPFQQAKKNQPPTVPRFIPEEAKKFITKGGRLLTTPENEAFLLEHGIEPDNGTMLRLPVKELGGTTAAAFSRRHVIAPYHLRFFDPRGHSLASAMRYKYKELSETTPLWVMTTVAGAASPVVRATAARKIKRSLRAALERLGYDELQGQGPGRQIRGTLWLTIMNPIAVLAMSEDRLGTSLARVLHEQHSSQTR
;
A
#
# COMPACT_ATOMS: atom_id res chain seq x y z
N MET A 1 41.07 21.72 -33.43
CA MET A 1 41.21 20.70 -32.37
C MET A 1 41.02 21.43 -31.03
N ALA A 2 39.83 21.37 -30.43
CA ALA A 2 39.43 20.39 -29.40
C ALA A 2 40.12 20.71 -28.04
N THR A 3 39.46 20.93 -26.90
CA THR A 3 38.14 20.51 -26.41
C THR A 3 37.60 21.50 -25.35
N ASN A 4 36.31 21.84 -25.45
CA ASN A 4 35.57 22.58 -24.42
C ASN A 4 35.05 21.57 -23.39
N ALA A 5 35.59 21.60 -22.17
CA ALA A 5 35.14 20.74 -21.09
C ALA A 5 33.81 21.26 -20.51
N TYR A 6 32.69 20.76 -21.05
CA TYR A 6 31.37 20.94 -20.45
C TYR A 6 31.33 20.26 -19.07
N LYS A 7 31.39 21.07 -18.00
CA LYS A 7 31.02 20.65 -16.65
C LYS A 7 29.53 20.31 -16.65
N LYS A 8 29.18 19.04 -16.46
CA LYS A 8 27.80 18.60 -16.22
C LYS A 8 27.21 19.42 -15.06
N PRO A 9 26.04 20.04 -15.21
CA PRO A 9 25.42 20.75 -14.10
C PRO A 9 25.07 19.75 -13.00
N PHE A 10 25.41 20.14 -11.76
CA PHE A 10 25.06 19.45 -10.53
C PHE A 10 23.59 19.05 -10.56
N GLN A 11 23.33 17.74 -10.61
CA GLN A 11 22.03 17.21 -10.23
C GLN A 11 21.88 17.50 -8.74
N GLN A 12 21.12 18.54 -8.39
CA GLN A 12 20.67 18.76 -7.03
C GLN A 12 19.95 17.48 -6.59
N ALA A 13 20.57 16.75 -5.66
CA ALA A 13 19.97 15.59 -5.03
C ALA A 13 18.61 16.03 -4.44
N LYS A 14 17.52 15.42 -4.91
CA LYS A 14 16.18 15.64 -4.36
C LYS A 14 16.24 15.34 -2.85
N LYS A 15 16.10 16.38 -2.03
CA LYS A 15 16.05 16.30 -0.56
C LYS A 15 15.02 15.24 -0.11
N ASN A 16 15.50 14.26 0.66
CA ASN A 16 14.80 13.51 1.70
C ASN A 16 13.35 13.06 1.44
N GLN A 17 13.01 12.56 0.25
CA GLN A 17 11.77 11.80 0.11
C GLN A 17 12.02 10.35 0.56
N PRO A 18 11.18 9.78 1.44
CA PRO A 18 11.32 8.38 1.81
C PRO A 18 11.26 7.51 0.55
N PRO A 19 12.10 6.46 0.47
CA PRO A 19 12.16 5.64 -0.73
C PRO A 19 10.78 5.04 -1.02
N THR A 20 10.35 5.14 -2.27
CA THR A 20 9.17 4.43 -2.74
C THR A 20 9.42 2.93 -2.69
N VAL A 21 8.36 2.14 -2.48
CA VAL A 21 8.51 0.68 -2.54
C VAL A 21 8.55 0.19 -3.98
N PRO A 22 9.29 -0.92 -4.25
CA PRO A 22 9.23 -1.56 -5.55
C PRO A 22 7.78 -1.91 -5.91
N ARG A 23 7.41 -1.61 -7.14
CA ARG A 23 6.08 -1.94 -7.63
C ARG A 23 5.90 -3.44 -7.74
N PHE A 24 4.77 -3.95 -7.27
CA PHE A 24 4.41 -5.35 -7.39
C PHE A 24 3.26 -5.53 -8.39
N ILE A 25 3.56 -6.14 -9.54
CA ILE A 25 2.59 -6.45 -10.59
C ILE A 25 2.59 -7.96 -10.82
N PRO A 26 1.44 -8.66 -10.64
CA PRO A 26 1.34 -10.08 -10.94
C PRO A 26 1.56 -10.38 -12.42
N GLU A 27 2.07 -11.58 -12.75
CA GLU A 27 2.39 -11.98 -14.13
C GLU A 27 1.24 -11.72 -15.11
N GLU A 28 0.01 -12.07 -14.71
CA GLU A 28 -1.21 -11.92 -15.52
C GLU A 28 -1.48 -10.46 -15.94
N ALA A 29 -1.04 -9.51 -15.11
CA ALA A 29 -1.25 -8.07 -15.32
C ALA A 29 -0.02 -7.34 -15.89
N LYS A 30 1.16 -7.99 -15.96
CA LYS A 30 2.39 -7.33 -16.45
C LYS A 30 2.24 -6.74 -17.84
N LYS A 31 1.56 -7.47 -18.73
CA LYS A 31 1.29 -7.05 -20.12
C LYS A 31 0.38 -5.83 -20.23
N PHE A 32 -0.29 -5.44 -19.14
CA PHE A 32 -1.14 -4.26 -19.08
C PHE A 32 -0.39 -3.05 -18.54
N ILE A 33 0.88 -3.15 -18.15
CA ILE A 33 1.64 -2.02 -17.61
C ILE A 33 2.59 -1.50 -18.69
N THR A 34 2.55 -0.20 -18.97
CA THR A 34 3.51 0.44 -19.88
C THR A 34 4.93 0.44 -19.31
N LYS A 35 5.93 0.68 -20.16
CA LYS A 35 7.32 0.91 -19.70
C LYS A 35 7.43 2.07 -18.70
N GLY A 36 6.56 3.08 -18.80
CA GLY A 36 6.48 4.20 -17.86
C GLY A 36 5.68 3.91 -16.59
N GLY A 37 5.17 2.69 -16.44
CA GLY A 37 4.46 2.28 -15.26
C GLY A 37 3.01 2.77 -15.18
N ARG A 38 2.35 3.01 -16.30
CA ARG A 38 0.91 3.31 -16.33
C ARG A 38 0.13 2.03 -16.65
N LEU A 39 -1.02 1.84 -16.00
CA LEU A 39 -1.97 0.80 -16.37
C LEU A 39 -2.64 1.13 -17.71
N LEU A 40 -2.53 0.22 -18.67
CA LEU A 40 -3.31 0.18 -19.89
C LEU A 40 -4.64 -0.50 -19.56
N THR A 41 -5.72 0.26 -19.66
CA THR A 41 -7.09 -0.20 -19.37
C THR A 41 -8.09 0.47 -20.31
N THR A 42 -9.36 0.10 -20.23
CA THR A 42 -10.43 0.76 -20.99
C THR A 42 -10.67 2.19 -20.48
N PRO A 43 -11.17 3.12 -21.32
CA PRO A 43 -11.50 4.48 -20.89
C PRO A 43 -12.49 4.52 -19.71
N GLU A 44 -13.43 3.58 -19.67
CA GLU A 44 -14.39 3.43 -18.57
C GLU A 44 -13.70 3.12 -17.24
N ASN A 45 -12.73 2.19 -17.25
CA ASN A 45 -11.98 1.84 -16.05
C ASN A 45 -11.07 2.99 -15.61
N GLU A 46 -10.43 3.68 -16.55
CA GLU A 46 -9.62 4.85 -16.24
C GLU A 46 -10.46 5.97 -15.61
N ALA A 47 -11.61 6.28 -16.19
CA ALA A 47 -12.55 7.26 -15.64
C ALA A 47 -12.98 6.90 -14.21
N PHE A 48 -13.35 5.63 -13.98
CA PHE A 48 -13.72 5.13 -12.66
C PHE A 48 -12.60 5.33 -11.62
N LEU A 49 -11.35 4.98 -11.96
CA LEU A 49 -10.23 5.12 -11.04
C LEU A 49 -9.94 6.58 -10.70
N LEU A 50 -10.04 7.47 -11.68
CA LEU A 50 -9.87 8.90 -11.48
C LEU A 50 -11.00 9.49 -10.63
N GLU A 51 -12.25 9.16 -10.93
CA GLU A 51 -13.45 9.62 -10.23
C GLU A 51 -13.40 9.28 -8.74
N HIS A 52 -12.98 8.05 -8.40
CA HIS A 52 -12.93 7.58 -7.02
C HIS A 52 -11.56 7.81 -6.34
N GLY A 53 -10.60 8.44 -7.01
CA GLY A 53 -9.27 8.72 -6.45
C GLY A 53 -8.47 7.45 -6.12
N ILE A 54 -8.66 6.39 -6.89
CA ILE A 54 -8.05 5.07 -6.70
C ILE A 54 -6.84 4.93 -7.63
N GLU A 55 -5.69 4.56 -7.06
CA GLU A 55 -4.49 4.24 -7.81
C GLU A 55 -4.50 2.77 -8.27
N PRO A 56 -4.01 2.47 -9.48
CA PRO A 56 -3.97 1.11 -9.99
C PRO A 56 -2.91 0.24 -9.29
N ASP A 57 -1.81 0.83 -8.82
CA ASP A 57 -0.69 0.08 -8.25
C ASP A 57 0.03 0.82 -7.11
N ASN A 58 0.99 0.14 -6.48
CA ASN A 58 1.76 0.66 -5.35
C ASN A 58 2.97 1.51 -5.73
N GLY A 59 3.14 1.91 -7.00
CA GLY A 59 4.32 2.64 -7.45
C GLY A 59 4.55 3.98 -6.74
N THR A 60 3.49 4.56 -6.16
CA THR A 60 3.54 5.83 -5.41
C THR A 60 3.59 5.64 -3.90
N MET A 61 3.54 4.40 -3.40
CA MET A 61 3.58 4.13 -1.96
C MET A 61 4.95 4.44 -1.37
N LEU A 62 4.95 5.13 -0.23
CA LEU A 62 6.14 5.48 0.53
C LEU A 62 6.43 4.40 1.57
N ARG A 63 7.69 4.00 1.70
CA ARG A 63 8.10 3.07 2.75
C ARG A 63 7.95 3.70 4.14
N LEU A 64 7.31 2.98 5.05
CA LEU A 64 7.22 3.35 6.46
C LEU A 64 8.43 2.81 7.24
N PRO A 65 9.10 3.63 8.07
CA PRO A 65 10.33 3.24 8.79
C PRO A 65 10.05 2.45 10.08
N VAL A 66 9.43 1.27 9.97
CA VAL A 66 9.02 0.45 11.13
C VAL A 66 10.15 -0.46 11.60
N LYS A 67 11.18 0.12 12.24
CA LYS A 67 12.42 -0.57 12.62
C LYS A 67 12.19 -1.70 13.63
N GLU A 68 11.18 -1.56 14.48
CA GLU A 68 10.86 -2.49 15.56
C GLU A 68 10.46 -3.88 15.06
N LEU A 69 10.09 -4.01 13.78
CA LEU A 69 9.74 -5.29 13.17
C LEU A 69 10.97 -6.08 12.69
N GLY A 70 12.18 -5.52 12.78
CA GLY A 70 13.43 -6.24 12.52
C GLY A 70 13.51 -6.85 11.12
N GLY A 71 12.86 -6.24 10.12
CA GLY A 71 12.81 -6.74 8.74
C GLY A 71 11.86 -7.92 8.52
N THR A 72 11.17 -8.43 9.54
CA THR A 72 10.17 -9.51 9.39
C THR A 72 8.96 -9.06 8.56
N THR A 73 8.63 -7.77 8.67
CA THR A 73 7.56 -7.09 7.95
C THR A 73 8.05 -5.73 7.48
N ALA A 74 7.74 -5.40 6.23
CA ALA A 74 7.92 -4.09 5.65
C ALA A 74 6.54 -3.46 5.47
N ALA A 75 6.45 -2.15 5.72
CA ALA A 75 5.22 -1.42 5.58
C ALA A 75 5.41 -0.29 4.55
N ALA A 76 4.36 -0.06 3.76
CA ALA A 76 4.30 1.02 2.79
C ALA A 76 2.93 1.68 2.87
N PHE A 77 2.86 2.97 2.60
CA PHE A 77 1.62 3.72 2.69
C PHE A 77 1.44 4.65 1.50
N SER A 78 0.20 4.72 1.00
CA SER A 78 -0.26 5.76 0.08
C SER A 78 -1.48 6.44 0.70
N ARG A 79 -1.57 7.77 0.52
CA ARG A 79 -2.77 8.53 0.90
C ARG A 79 -3.96 8.26 -0.02
N ARG A 80 -3.69 7.72 -1.21
CA ARG A 80 -4.72 7.26 -2.14
C ARG A 80 -4.99 5.79 -1.89
N HIS A 81 -6.24 5.41 -2.14
CA HIS A 81 -6.62 4.00 -2.15
C HIS A 81 -5.94 3.30 -3.31
N VAL A 82 -5.44 2.08 -3.11
CA VAL A 82 -4.70 1.32 -4.13
C VAL A 82 -5.37 -0.01 -4.40
N ILE A 83 -5.57 -0.35 -5.67
CA ILE A 83 -6.14 -1.63 -6.08
C ILE A 83 -5.26 -2.78 -5.61
N ALA A 84 -5.91 -3.89 -5.24
CA ALA A 84 -5.22 -5.11 -4.92
C ALA A 84 -4.53 -5.65 -6.19
N PRO A 85 -3.24 -6.01 -6.16
CA PRO A 85 -2.49 -6.38 -7.36
C PRO A 85 -3.15 -7.49 -8.18
N TYR A 86 -3.70 -8.49 -7.50
CA TYR A 86 -4.38 -9.63 -8.15
C TYR A 86 -5.75 -9.29 -8.74
N HIS A 87 -6.27 -8.08 -8.50
CA HIS A 87 -7.46 -7.56 -9.17
C HIS A 87 -7.12 -6.74 -10.41
N LEU A 88 -5.86 -6.37 -10.64
CA LEU A 88 -5.46 -5.63 -11.85
C LEU A 88 -5.86 -6.34 -13.15
N ARG A 89 -5.89 -7.67 -13.15
CA ARG A 89 -6.35 -8.47 -14.29
C ARG A 89 -7.79 -8.19 -14.73
N PHE A 90 -8.63 -7.68 -13.83
CA PHE A 90 -10.03 -7.35 -14.13
C PHE A 90 -10.17 -5.96 -14.75
N PHE A 91 -9.09 -5.19 -14.77
CA PHE A 91 -9.00 -3.88 -15.41
C PHE A 91 -8.15 -3.98 -16.69
N ASP A 92 -8.27 -5.06 -17.43
CA ASP A 92 -7.50 -5.26 -18.67
C ASP A 92 -7.95 -4.29 -19.79
N PRO A 93 -7.09 -4.02 -20.79
CA PRO A 93 -7.38 -3.05 -21.86
C PRO A 93 -8.39 -3.53 -22.91
N ARG A 94 -8.74 -4.82 -22.93
CA ARG A 94 -9.76 -5.41 -23.82
C ARG A 94 -11.13 -5.49 -23.16
N GLY A 95 -11.20 -5.21 -21.86
CA GLY A 95 -12.39 -5.37 -21.03
C GLY A 95 -12.49 -6.77 -20.43
N HIS A 96 -12.98 -6.82 -19.18
CA HIS A 96 -13.17 -8.06 -18.44
C HIS A 96 -14.63 -8.17 -18.00
N SER A 97 -15.23 -9.36 -18.07
CA SER A 97 -16.63 -9.60 -17.68
C SER A 97 -16.92 -9.18 -16.22
N LEU A 98 -15.95 -9.42 -15.33
CA LEU A 98 -16.00 -9.02 -13.91
C LEU A 98 -15.59 -7.56 -13.62
N ALA A 99 -15.26 -6.74 -14.62
CA ALA A 99 -14.80 -5.36 -14.39
C ALA A 99 -15.87 -4.54 -13.65
N SER A 100 -17.13 -4.63 -14.05
CA SER A 100 -18.24 -3.93 -13.41
C SER A 100 -18.40 -4.32 -11.93
N ALA A 101 -18.31 -5.62 -11.62
CA ALA A 101 -18.36 -6.11 -10.24
C ALA A 101 -17.17 -5.59 -9.40
N MET A 102 -15.98 -5.50 -9.98
CA MET A 102 -14.82 -4.92 -9.29
C MET A 102 -14.99 -3.42 -9.05
N ARG A 103 -15.52 -2.67 -10.03
CA ARG A 103 -15.81 -1.24 -9.85
C ARG A 103 -16.82 -1.01 -8.73
N TYR A 104 -17.92 -1.77 -8.71
CA TYR A 104 -18.90 -1.70 -7.62
C TYR A 104 -18.24 -1.93 -6.25
N LYS A 105 -17.47 -3.02 -6.12
CA LYS A 105 -16.74 -3.34 -4.89
C LYS A 105 -15.80 -2.21 -4.44
N TYR A 106 -15.05 -1.64 -5.38
CA TYR A 106 -14.06 -0.61 -5.05
C TYR A 106 -14.69 0.74 -4.75
N LYS A 107 -15.81 1.07 -5.40
CA LYS A 107 -16.63 2.23 -5.05
C LYS A 107 -17.10 2.12 -3.60
N GLU A 108 -17.79 1.03 -3.25
CA GLU A 108 -18.28 0.79 -1.89
C GLU A 108 -17.15 0.90 -0.86
N LEU A 109 -16.03 0.20 -1.11
CA LEU A 109 -14.88 0.23 -0.20
C LEU A 109 -14.26 1.63 -0.05
N SER A 110 -14.27 2.44 -1.11
CA SER A 110 -13.73 3.81 -1.07
C SER A 110 -14.60 4.77 -0.24
N GLU A 111 -15.89 4.50 -0.16
CA GLU A 111 -16.90 5.28 0.58
C GLU A 111 -16.97 4.85 2.05
N THR A 112 -16.91 3.55 2.32
CA THR A 112 -17.12 2.99 3.67
C THR A 112 -15.84 2.75 4.46
N THR A 113 -14.68 2.68 3.80
CA THR A 113 -13.42 2.27 4.46
C THR A 113 -12.28 3.23 4.13
N PRO A 114 -12.06 4.26 4.96
CA PRO A 114 -11.00 5.24 4.73
C PRO A 114 -9.59 4.63 4.73
N LEU A 115 -9.28 3.66 5.60
CA LEU A 115 -7.98 2.96 5.63
C LEU A 115 -8.07 1.53 5.07
N TRP A 116 -7.45 1.30 3.91
CA TRP A 116 -7.33 -0.06 3.36
C TRP A 116 -6.06 -0.74 3.87
N VAL A 117 -6.19 -1.91 4.48
CA VAL A 117 -5.03 -2.70 4.96
C VAL A 117 -4.83 -3.95 4.12
N MET A 118 -3.76 -3.91 3.33
CA MET A 118 -3.33 -4.96 2.44
C MET A 118 -2.17 -5.75 3.02
N THR A 119 -2.13 -7.05 2.75
CA THR A 119 -1.06 -7.94 3.20
C THR A 119 -0.59 -8.83 2.06
N THR A 120 0.72 -8.83 1.79
CA THR A 120 1.37 -9.83 0.93
C THR A 120 2.32 -10.65 1.79
N VAL A 121 2.27 -11.98 1.68
CA VAL A 121 3.20 -12.86 2.39
C VAL A 121 4.15 -13.49 1.39
N ALA A 122 5.44 -13.19 1.54
CA ALA A 122 6.52 -13.73 0.73
C ALA A 122 7.03 -15.07 1.30
N GLY A 123 7.77 -15.81 0.48
CA GLY A 123 8.41 -17.07 0.87
C GLY A 123 7.50 -18.31 0.76
N ALA A 124 8.10 -19.47 1.04
CA ALA A 124 7.51 -20.80 0.83
C ALA A 124 6.70 -21.33 2.04
N ALA A 125 6.21 -20.46 2.92
CA ALA A 125 5.40 -20.89 4.07
C ALA A 125 4.06 -21.49 3.61
N SER A 126 3.51 -22.42 4.41
CA SER A 126 2.22 -23.05 4.10
C SER A 126 1.08 -22.01 4.05
N PRO A 127 0.01 -22.24 3.26
CA PRO A 127 -1.13 -21.32 3.18
C PRO A 127 -1.74 -20.96 4.54
N VAL A 128 -1.79 -21.93 5.45
CA VAL A 128 -2.29 -21.73 6.82
C VAL A 128 -1.39 -20.76 7.58
N VAL A 129 -0.07 -20.96 7.58
CA VAL A 129 0.89 -20.06 8.25
C VAL A 129 0.79 -18.65 7.67
N ARG A 130 0.70 -18.52 6.34
CA ARG A 130 0.55 -17.22 5.66
C ARG A 130 -0.73 -16.50 6.10
N ALA A 131 -1.86 -17.20 6.10
CA ALA A 131 -3.15 -16.64 6.50
C ALA A 131 -3.16 -16.25 7.99
N THR A 132 -2.63 -17.10 8.86
CA THR A 132 -2.57 -16.83 10.31
C THR A 132 -1.67 -15.62 10.60
N ALA A 133 -0.50 -15.50 9.96
CA ALA A 133 0.37 -14.35 10.13
C ALA A 133 -0.30 -13.05 9.67
N ALA A 134 -0.95 -13.07 8.50
CA ALA A 134 -1.69 -11.92 7.97
C ALA A 134 -2.87 -11.50 8.87
N ARG A 135 -3.60 -12.45 9.45
CA ARG A 135 -4.68 -12.15 10.42
C ARG A 135 -4.12 -11.57 11.71
N LYS A 136 -3.06 -12.18 12.26
CA LYS A 136 -2.41 -11.71 13.50
C LYS A 136 -1.96 -10.26 13.37
N ILE A 137 -1.28 -9.91 12.28
CA ILE A 137 -0.77 -8.54 12.11
C ILE A 137 -1.91 -7.53 11.91
N LYS A 138 -2.95 -7.86 11.15
CA LYS A 138 -4.13 -7.00 10.97
C LYS A 138 -4.88 -6.78 12.29
N ARG A 139 -5.10 -7.85 13.06
CA ARG A 139 -5.71 -7.77 14.40
C ARG A 139 -4.88 -6.91 15.35
N SER A 140 -3.57 -7.13 15.38
CA SER A 140 -2.64 -6.38 16.24
C SER A 140 -2.65 -4.89 15.90
N LEU A 141 -2.57 -4.55 14.61
CA LEU A 141 -2.66 -3.18 14.12
C LEU A 141 -3.99 -2.53 14.50
N ARG A 142 -5.10 -3.25 14.29
CA ARG A 142 -6.45 -2.78 14.63
C ARG A 142 -6.54 -2.42 16.12
N ALA A 143 -6.17 -3.34 17.01
CA ALA A 143 -6.21 -3.09 18.46
C ALA A 143 -5.30 -1.93 18.88
N ALA A 144 -4.17 -1.72 18.19
CA ALA A 144 -3.30 -0.59 18.46
C ALA A 144 -3.87 0.75 17.96
N LEU A 145 -4.53 0.78 16.79
CA LEU A 145 -5.22 1.97 16.29
C LEU A 145 -6.43 2.34 17.16
N GLU A 146 -7.18 1.36 17.65
CA GLU A 146 -8.29 1.54 18.60
C GLU A 146 -7.81 2.22 19.89
N ARG A 147 -6.68 1.76 20.46
CA ARG A 147 -6.07 2.42 21.63
C ARG A 147 -5.64 3.86 21.38
N LEU A 148 -5.36 4.23 20.12
CA LEU A 148 -5.05 5.61 19.73
C LEU A 148 -6.31 6.45 19.46
N GLY A 149 -7.51 5.85 19.56
CA GLY A 149 -8.79 6.51 19.37
C GLY A 149 -9.27 6.56 17.92
N TYR A 150 -8.77 5.66 17.06
CA TYR A 150 -9.38 5.39 15.76
C TYR A 150 -10.43 4.29 15.90
N ASP A 151 -11.51 4.38 15.16
CA ASP A 151 -12.50 3.36 14.97
C ASP A 151 -11.87 2.16 14.25
N GLU A 152 -12.48 1.01 14.47
CA GLU A 152 -11.92 -0.26 14.05
C GLU A 152 -11.73 -0.28 12.53
N LEU A 153 -10.47 -0.27 12.08
CA LEU A 153 -10.02 -0.41 10.68
C LEU A 153 -10.59 0.57 9.65
N GLN A 154 -11.52 1.46 10.00
CA GLN A 154 -11.91 2.55 9.11
C GLN A 154 -10.93 3.72 9.22
N GLY A 155 -10.15 3.80 10.29
CA GLY A 155 -9.14 4.84 10.45
C GLY A 155 -9.77 6.20 10.75
N GLN A 156 -11.01 6.27 11.21
CA GLN A 156 -11.68 7.48 11.67
C GLN A 156 -11.59 7.57 13.19
N GLY A 157 -11.18 8.69 13.75
CA GLY A 157 -11.27 8.97 15.17
C GLY A 157 -11.92 10.33 15.39
N PRO A 158 -12.26 10.70 16.64
CA PRO A 158 -12.80 12.02 16.94
C PRO A 158 -11.85 13.12 16.40
N GLY A 159 -12.29 13.84 15.36
CA GLY A 159 -11.54 14.92 14.71
C GLY A 159 -10.31 14.48 13.88
N ARG A 160 -10.15 13.19 13.57
CA ARG A 160 -8.96 12.68 12.86
C ARG A 160 -9.31 11.53 11.92
N GLN A 161 -8.67 11.46 10.75
CA GLN A 161 -8.88 10.34 9.82
C GLN A 161 -7.57 9.95 9.12
N ILE A 162 -7.28 8.65 9.10
CA ILE A 162 -6.25 8.04 8.27
C ILE A 162 -6.95 7.55 6.99
N ARG A 163 -6.74 8.26 5.88
CA ARG A 163 -7.27 7.87 4.58
C ARG A 163 -6.15 7.38 3.66
N GLY A 164 -6.37 6.24 3.00
CA GLY A 164 -5.47 5.67 2.01
C GLY A 164 -5.28 4.16 2.14
N THR A 165 -4.15 3.66 1.68
CA THR A 165 -3.81 2.23 1.74
C THR A 165 -2.48 1.99 2.44
N LEU A 166 -2.53 1.16 3.47
CA LEU A 166 -1.38 0.53 4.11
C LEU A 166 -1.15 -0.84 3.47
N TRP A 167 0.05 -1.05 2.93
CA TRP A 167 0.48 -2.34 2.44
C TRP A 167 1.57 -2.92 3.33
N LEU A 168 1.28 -4.08 3.92
CA LEU A 168 2.20 -4.86 4.73
C LEU A 168 2.75 -6.03 3.91
N THR A 169 4.05 -6.04 3.68
CA THR A 169 4.73 -7.21 3.12
C THR A 169 5.31 -8.01 4.28
N ILE A 170 4.94 -9.27 4.44
CA ILE A 170 5.44 -10.18 5.46
C ILE A 170 6.51 -11.05 4.82
N MET A 171 7.76 -10.89 5.26
CA MET A 171 8.93 -11.60 4.74
C MET A 171 9.18 -12.89 5.51
N ASN A 172 8.90 -12.87 6.82
CA ASN A 172 9.03 -14.03 7.68
C ASN A 172 7.76 -14.23 8.51
N PRO A 173 6.78 -15.03 8.01
CA PRO A 173 5.52 -15.22 8.70
C PRO A 173 5.67 -15.98 10.02
N ILE A 174 6.66 -16.88 10.15
CA ILE A 174 6.92 -17.60 11.40
C ILE A 174 7.39 -16.62 12.48
N ALA A 175 8.32 -15.73 12.14
CA ALA A 175 8.77 -14.69 13.06
C ALA A 175 7.63 -13.75 13.47
N VAL A 176 6.75 -13.35 12.53
CA VAL A 176 5.55 -12.55 12.85
C VAL A 176 4.64 -13.27 13.85
N LEU A 177 4.46 -14.59 13.71
CA LEU A 177 3.64 -15.36 14.65
C LEU A 177 4.26 -15.41 16.06
N ALA A 178 5.59 -15.47 16.15
CA ALA A 178 6.31 -15.49 17.42
C ALA A 178 6.38 -14.11 18.11
N MET A 179 6.16 -13.01 17.39
CA MET A 179 6.17 -11.67 17.96
C MET A 179 4.90 -11.40 18.81
N SER A 180 5.06 -10.61 19.87
CA SER A 180 3.93 -10.13 20.67
C SER A 180 3.01 -9.23 19.83
N GLU A 181 1.70 -9.33 20.06
CA GLU A 181 0.71 -8.52 19.34
C GLU A 181 0.89 -7.03 19.62
N ASP A 182 1.26 -6.69 20.85
CA ASP A 182 1.54 -5.30 21.22
C ASP A 182 2.72 -4.74 20.43
N ARG A 183 3.85 -5.46 20.31
CA ARG A 183 4.99 -5.01 19.50
C ARG A 183 4.62 -4.88 18.02
N LEU A 184 3.87 -5.84 17.46
CA LEU A 184 3.45 -5.79 16.06
C LEU A 184 2.54 -4.59 15.79
N GLY A 185 1.50 -4.45 16.60
CA GLY A 185 0.45 -3.45 16.41
C GLY A 185 0.93 -2.04 16.73
N THR A 186 1.50 -1.83 17.90
CA THR A 186 1.90 -0.51 18.39
C THR A 186 2.96 0.13 17.50
N SER A 187 3.95 -0.64 17.03
CA SER A 187 4.98 -0.10 16.13
C SER A 187 4.40 0.37 14.80
N LEU A 188 3.45 -0.37 14.21
CA LEU A 188 2.79 0.02 12.95
C LEU A 188 1.86 1.23 13.17
N ALA A 189 1.00 1.16 14.18
CA ALA A 189 0.02 2.20 14.49
C ALA A 189 0.69 3.54 14.83
N ARG A 190 1.79 3.51 15.60
CA ARG A 190 2.57 4.71 15.93
C ARG A 190 3.12 5.39 14.69
N VAL A 191 3.79 4.64 13.80
CA VAL A 191 4.39 5.23 12.58
C VAL A 191 3.31 5.80 11.66
N LEU A 192 2.16 5.13 11.52
CA LEU A 192 1.01 5.67 10.79
C LEU A 192 0.51 6.97 11.43
N HIS A 193 0.29 6.96 12.75
CA HIS A 193 -0.21 8.10 13.48
C HIS A 193 0.74 9.32 13.37
N GLU A 194 2.05 9.12 13.50
CA GLU A 194 3.06 10.17 13.38
C GLU A 194 3.11 10.77 11.97
N GLN A 195 3.06 9.95 10.93
CA GLN A 195 3.06 10.42 9.54
C GLN A 195 1.81 11.25 9.22
N HIS A 196 0.65 10.85 9.74
CA HIS A 196 -0.60 11.59 9.53
C HIS A 196 -0.69 12.87 10.39
N SER A 197 -0.21 12.84 11.63
CA SER A 197 -0.27 14.00 12.54
C SER A 197 0.74 15.09 12.19
N SER A 198 1.88 14.73 11.59
CA SER A 198 2.94 15.68 11.23
C SER A 198 2.65 16.46 9.93
N GLN A 199 1.53 16.17 9.25
CA GLN A 199 1.22 16.72 7.93
C GLN A 199 -0.08 17.55 7.92
N THR A 200 -0.68 17.80 9.10
CA THR A 200 -1.87 18.67 9.30
C THR A 200 -1.50 20.05 9.87
N ARG A 201 -0.22 20.45 9.79
CA ARG A 201 0.24 21.80 10.14
C ARG A 201 0.56 22.59 8.88
#